data_AF-A0A3B9ZPX6-F1
#
_entry.id   AF-A0A3B9ZPX6-F1
#
_cell.length_a   1.000
_cell.length_b   1.000
_cell.length_c   1.000
_cell.angle_alpha   90.00
_cell.angle_beta   90.00
_cell.angle_gamma   90.00
#
_symmetry.space_group_name_H-M   'P 1'
#
loop_
_entity.id
_entity.type
_entity.pdbx_description
1 polymer ?
#
loop_
_entity_poly.entity_id
_entity_poly.type
_entity_poly.pdbx_seq_one_letter_code
_entity_poly.pdbx_strand_id
1 'polypeptide(L)'
;METLIGCSGYYYNHWKGLFYPPTLPKKKWLSYYSEHFNTVEINNTFYKMPEEKTLRNWYELTPPNFVFSLKGFRNITHLKKLSYDATLLDSLDQFLHTAAALKDKSGPILWQLPPSLKVDIPKLEKFCSLLSHDFQHVFEFRDVSWWTQEVYDVLEKYKHSLCIVSAPGKIPEVIMTTSETAYVRFHGKGSWYNDNYSNEDLQSWKQRLEPIPAQRLYAFFNNDTNAYAVGNALYLASLYGTTPQKLSDSKQMLLF
;
A
#
# COMPACT_ATOMS: atom_id res chain seq x y z
N MET A 1 -7.44 -16.53 3.85
CA MET A 1 -6.60 -15.33 3.73
C MET A 1 -7.43 -14.13 4.16
N GLU A 2 -7.03 -13.43 5.22
CA GLU A 2 -7.66 -12.15 5.60
C GLU A 2 -7.34 -11.10 4.52
N THR A 3 -8.33 -10.34 4.06
CA THR A 3 -8.17 -9.42 2.92
C THR A 3 -8.51 -7.98 3.31
N LEU A 4 -7.58 -7.07 3.08
CA LEU A 4 -7.71 -5.64 3.32
C LEU A 4 -7.50 -4.90 2.00
N ILE A 5 -8.57 -4.30 1.50
CA ILE A 5 -8.59 -3.58 0.22
C ILE A 5 -8.88 -2.10 0.49
N GLY A 6 -8.09 -1.24 -0.13
CA GLY A 6 -8.24 0.21 -0.01
C GLY A 6 -7.51 0.95 -1.11
N CYS A 7 -7.26 2.23 -0.85
CA CYS A 7 -6.62 3.15 -1.80
C CYS A 7 -5.23 3.55 -1.31
N SER A 8 -4.40 3.97 -2.26
CA SER A 8 -3.08 4.55 -2.02
C SER A 8 -3.18 6.02 -1.63
N GLY A 9 -3.93 6.29 -0.57
CA GLY A 9 -4.20 7.61 -0.02
C GLY A 9 -5.70 7.85 0.15
N TYR A 10 -6.04 8.83 0.96
CA TYR A 10 -7.42 9.27 1.17
C TYR A 10 -7.61 10.77 0.92
N TYR A 11 -6.54 11.56 0.86
CA TYR A 11 -6.64 13.02 0.87
C TYR A 11 -6.46 13.62 -0.53
N TYR A 12 -7.54 13.60 -1.32
CA TYR A 12 -7.54 14.06 -2.71
C TYR A 12 -8.67 15.05 -2.99
N ASN A 13 -8.32 16.25 -3.48
CA ASN A 13 -9.32 17.31 -3.69
C ASN A 13 -10.36 16.95 -4.74
N HIS A 14 -9.95 16.25 -5.80
CA HIS A 14 -10.83 15.82 -6.89
C HIS A 14 -11.79 14.70 -6.50
N TRP A 15 -11.63 14.06 -5.34
CA TRP A 15 -12.61 13.09 -4.82
C TRP A 15 -13.88 13.78 -4.29
N LYS A 16 -13.84 15.09 -4.09
CA LYS A 16 -14.99 15.85 -3.62
C LYS A 16 -16.08 15.90 -4.69
N GLY A 17 -17.27 15.43 -4.35
CA GLY A 17 -18.40 15.26 -5.26
C GLY A 17 -18.41 13.93 -6.01
N LEU A 18 -17.31 13.15 -5.97
CA LEU A 18 -17.23 11.80 -6.52
C LEU A 18 -17.35 10.75 -5.42
N PHE A 19 -16.55 10.90 -4.35
CA PHE A 19 -16.56 10.03 -3.18
C PHE A 19 -16.89 10.80 -1.90
N TYR A 20 -16.26 11.95 -1.68
CA TYR A 20 -16.57 12.79 -0.52
C TYR A 20 -17.78 13.68 -0.80
N PRO A 21 -18.73 13.82 0.14
CA PRO A 21 -19.84 14.76 -0.01
C PRO A 21 -19.33 16.20 -0.28
N PRO A 22 -19.97 16.97 -1.18
CA PRO A 22 -19.51 18.31 -1.55
C PRO A 22 -19.42 19.32 -0.39
N THR A 23 -20.07 19.06 0.73
CA THR A 23 -20.05 19.93 1.91
C THR A 23 -19.16 19.37 3.03
N LEU A 24 -18.58 18.18 2.87
CA LEU A 24 -17.79 17.53 3.93
C LEU A 24 -16.45 18.27 4.14
N PRO A 25 -16.17 18.79 5.35
CA PRO A 25 -14.89 19.41 5.66
C PRO A 25 -13.73 18.41 5.56
N LYS A 26 -12.58 18.83 5.01
CA LYS A 26 -11.41 17.96 4.80
C LYS A 26 -10.90 17.25 6.05
N LYS A 27 -11.02 17.89 7.23
CA LYS A 27 -10.66 17.28 8.52
C LYS A 27 -11.48 16.04 8.88
N LYS A 28 -12.64 15.84 8.25
CA LYS A 28 -13.50 14.66 8.44
C LYS A 28 -13.28 13.57 7.38
N TRP A 29 -12.41 13.80 6.39
CA TRP A 29 -12.25 12.88 5.27
C TRP A 29 -11.69 11.52 5.70
N LEU A 30 -10.77 11.47 6.66
CA LEU A 30 -10.27 10.18 7.17
C LEU A 30 -11.38 9.37 7.85
N SER A 31 -12.14 10.00 8.75
CA SER A 31 -13.27 9.34 9.42
C SER A 31 -14.29 8.84 8.39
N TYR A 32 -14.65 9.68 7.42
CA TYR A 32 -15.54 9.28 6.32
C TYR A 32 -14.96 8.11 5.51
N TYR A 33 -13.69 8.19 5.10
CA TYR A 33 -13.00 7.12 4.38
C TYR A 33 -13.05 5.79 5.14
N SER A 34 -12.84 5.84 6.47
CA SER A 34 -12.89 4.66 7.33
C SER A 34 -14.28 4.06 7.55
N GLU A 35 -15.33 4.72 7.08
CA GLU A 35 -16.68 4.12 7.01
C GLU A 35 -16.83 3.24 5.76
N HIS A 36 -15.97 3.42 4.74
CA HIS A 36 -16.05 2.74 3.45
C HIS A 36 -14.92 1.72 3.23
N PHE A 37 -13.79 1.88 3.91
CA PHE A 37 -12.64 0.97 3.83
C PHE A 37 -12.09 0.67 5.22
N ASN A 38 -11.49 -0.51 5.38
CA ASN A 38 -10.80 -0.91 6.61
C ASN A 38 -9.28 -0.72 6.52
N THR A 39 -8.77 -0.17 5.41
CA THR A 39 -7.33 0.05 5.25
C THR A 39 -7.04 1.21 4.32
N VAL A 40 -5.86 1.84 4.48
CA VAL A 40 -5.33 2.83 3.54
C VAL A 40 -3.80 2.73 3.49
N GLU A 41 -3.23 2.90 2.30
CA GLU A 41 -1.79 3.12 2.14
C GLU A 41 -1.50 4.62 2.14
N ILE A 42 -0.74 5.09 3.13
CA ILE A 42 -0.37 6.49 3.27
C ILE A 42 0.87 6.80 2.43
N ASN A 43 0.66 7.58 1.38
CA ASN A 43 1.74 8.08 0.53
C ASN A 43 2.41 9.37 1.06
N ASN A 44 1.74 10.15 1.92
CA ASN A 44 2.29 11.43 2.38
C ASN A 44 3.62 11.27 3.15
N THR A 45 3.79 10.16 3.87
CA THR A 45 5.01 9.81 4.61
C THR A 45 6.23 9.64 3.70
N PHE A 46 6.02 9.39 2.40
CA PHE A 46 7.09 9.41 1.41
C PHE A 46 7.70 10.81 1.27
N TYR A 47 6.87 11.85 1.19
CA TYR A 47 7.31 13.21 0.89
C TYR A 47 7.78 13.96 2.14
N LYS A 48 7.17 13.68 3.29
CA LYS A 48 7.47 14.32 4.57
C LYS A 48 7.56 13.26 5.65
N MET A 49 8.58 13.33 6.50
CA MET A 49 8.65 12.51 7.72
C MET A 49 7.35 12.69 8.52
N PRO A 50 6.66 11.59 8.91
CA PRO A 50 5.46 11.70 9.72
C PRO A 50 5.77 12.40 11.06
N GLU A 51 4.75 13.03 11.61
CA GLU A 51 4.79 13.53 12.98
C GLU A 51 4.00 12.55 13.86
N GLU A 52 4.53 12.20 15.02
CA GLU A 52 3.89 11.25 15.95
C GLU A 52 2.46 11.67 16.30
N LYS A 53 2.24 12.97 16.54
CA LYS A 53 0.91 13.56 16.77
C LYS A 53 -0.08 13.26 15.64
N THR A 54 0.39 13.29 14.39
CA THR A 54 -0.45 12.98 13.22
C THR A 54 -0.89 11.52 13.23
N LEU A 55 0.03 10.59 13.51
CA LEU A 55 -0.27 9.15 13.54
C LEU A 55 -1.16 8.79 14.74
N ARG A 56 -0.95 9.39 15.91
CA ARG A 56 -1.85 9.25 17.07
C ARG A 56 -3.27 9.70 16.75
N ASN A 57 -3.40 10.85 16.08
CA ASN A 57 -4.71 11.34 15.64
C ASN A 57 -5.35 10.41 14.59
N TRP A 58 -4.59 9.82 13.67
CA TRP A 58 -5.11 8.80 12.75
C TRP A 58 -5.59 7.54 13.47
N TYR A 59 -4.83 7.09 14.47
CA TYR A 59 -5.20 5.98 15.33
C TYR A 59 -6.53 6.25 16.06
N GLU A 60 -6.70 7.44 16.63
CA GLU A 60 -7.91 7.81 17.37
C GLU A 60 -9.15 8.00 16.47
N LEU A 61 -8.98 8.53 15.26
CA LEU A 61 -10.10 8.88 14.37
C LEU A 61 -10.69 7.70 13.59
N THR A 62 -10.05 6.53 13.62
CA THR A 62 -10.45 5.36 12.83
C THR A 62 -10.98 4.21 13.69
N PRO A 63 -11.81 3.31 13.16
CA PRO A 63 -12.29 2.12 13.88
C PRO A 63 -11.15 1.20 14.36
N PRO A 64 -11.36 0.37 15.40
CA PRO A 64 -10.32 -0.53 15.93
C PRO A 64 -9.70 -1.47 14.90
N ASN A 65 -10.48 -1.95 13.92
CA ASN A 65 -10.03 -2.88 12.87
C ASN A 65 -9.44 -2.18 11.64
N PHE A 66 -9.23 -0.86 11.68
CA PHE A 66 -8.67 -0.11 10.57
C PHE A 66 -7.15 -0.21 10.55
N VAL A 67 -6.56 -0.54 9.41
CA VAL A 67 -5.11 -0.75 9.26
C VAL A 67 -4.48 0.32 8.35
N PHE A 68 -3.32 0.82 8.72
CA PHE A 68 -2.56 1.77 7.90
C PHE A 68 -1.31 1.09 7.34
N SER A 69 -1.13 1.11 6.02
CA SER A 69 0.18 0.89 5.40
C SER A 69 0.89 2.24 5.26
N LEU A 70 2.18 2.30 5.57
CA LEU A 70 2.96 3.54 5.43
C LEU A 70 3.98 3.40 4.31
N LYS A 71 4.02 4.36 3.38
CA LYS A 71 5.12 4.42 2.41
C LYS A 71 6.38 4.98 3.07
N GLY A 72 7.48 4.25 2.95
CA GLY A 72 8.78 4.63 3.51
C GLY A 72 9.25 5.99 3.03
N PHE A 73 9.94 6.73 3.90
CA PHE A 73 10.39 8.10 3.62
C PHE A 73 11.32 8.15 2.39
N ARG A 74 11.06 9.09 1.46
CA ARG A 74 11.75 9.21 0.16
C ARG A 74 13.27 9.31 0.29
N ASN A 75 13.77 9.86 1.39
CA ASN A 75 15.20 9.95 1.63
C ASN A 75 15.86 8.56 1.61
N ILE A 76 15.22 7.55 2.18
CA ILE A 76 15.75 6.19 2.32
C ILE A 76 15.82 5.50 0.94
N THR A 77 14.70 5.47 0.20
CA THR A 77 14.60 4.66 -1.02
C THR A 77 15.01 5.38 -2.30
N HIS A 78 14.84 6.71 -2.40
CA HIS A 78 15.07 7.44 -3.65
C HIS A 78 16.32 8.32 -3.64
N LEU A 79 16.60 9.00 -2.53
CA LEU A 79 17.75 9.92 -2.44
C LEU A 79 19.01 9.14 -2.07
N LYS A 80 18.97 8.41 -0.95
CA LYS A 80 20.06 7.54 -0.50
C LYS A 80 20.09 6.22 -1.27
N LYS A 81 18.98 5.81 -1.88
CA LYS A 81 18.89 4.54 -2.64
C LYS A 81 19.41 3.36 -1.82
N LEU A 82 18.99 3.26 -0.56
CA LEU A 82 19.44 2.24 0.41
C LEU A 82 20.94 2.27 0.75
N SER A 83 21.66 3.33 0.41
CA SER A 83 23.08 3.46 0.75
C SER A 83 23.25 3.62 2.26
N TYR A 84 23.92 2.65 2.87
CA TYR A 84 24.14 2.59 4.30
C TYR A 84 25.12 3.70 4.75
N ASP A 85 24.58 4.73 5.39
CA ASP A 85 25.32 5.78 6.07
C ASP A 85 24.55 6.24 7.32
N ALA A 86 25.18 7.08 8.15
CA ALA A 86 24.58 7.60 9.37
C ALA A 86 23.24 8.31 9.12
N THR A 87 23.13 9.08 8.02
CA THR A 87 21.90 9.80 7.68
C THR A 87 20.74 8.85 7.33
N LEU A 88 21.02 7.74 6.65
CA LEU A 88 20.03 6.71 6.36
C LEU A 88 19.55 6.06 7.66
N LEU A 89 20.47 5.71 8.57
CA LEU A 89 20.15 5.12 9.87
C LEU A 89 19.28 6.06 10.69
N ASP A 90 19.67 7.33 10.84
CA ASP A 90 18.89 8.33 11.57
C ASP A 90 17.48 8.48 10.97
N SER A 91 17.37 8.50 9.64
CA SER A 91 16.07 8.60 8.94
C SER A 91 15.20 7.36 9.17
N LEU A 92 15.81 6.17 9.17
CA LEU A 92 15.12 4.90 9.37
C LEU A 92 14.63 4.79 10.81
N ASP A 93 15.50 5.04 11.79
CA ASP A 93 15.17 4.99 13.21
C ASP A 93 14.06 5.98 13.56
N GLN A 94 14.17 7.23 13.08
CA GLN A 94 13.13 8.24 13.28
C GLN A 94 11.79 7.80 12.66
N PHE A 95 11.82 7.23 11.46
CA PHE A 95 10.62 6.78 10.76
C PHE A 95 9.93 5.63 11.51
N LEU A 96 10.69 4.59 11.90
CA LEU A 96 10.17 3.42 12.61
C LEU A 96 9.65 3.79 14.00
N HIS A 97 10.38 4.64 14.73
CA HIS A 97 9.93 5.16 16.02
C HIS A 97 8.59 5.89 15.89
N THR A 98 8.44 6.73 14.87
CA THR A 98 7.20 7.46 14.63
C THR A 98 6.07 6.54 14.19
N ALA A 99 6.36 5.55 13.34
CA ALA A 99 5.39 4.56 12.86
C ALA A 99 4.77 3.75 14.01
N ALA A 100 5.52 3.48 15.08
CA ALA A 100 5.05 2.77 16.27
C ALA A 100 3.84 3.44 16.96
N ALA A 101 3.58 4.73 16.71
CA ALA A 101 2.40 5.43 17.21
C ALA A 101 1.07 4.85 16.68
N LEU A 102 1.08 4.08 15.59
CA LEU A 102 -0.08 3.37 15.06
C LEU A 102 -0.42 2.07 15.81
N LYS A 103 0.48 1.55 16.64
CA LYS A 103 0.25 0.36 17.48
C LYS A 103 -0.34 -0.82 16.69
N ASP A 104 -1.46 -1.38 17.16
CA ASP A 104 -2.21 -2.49 16.56
C ASP A 104 -2.80 -2.17 15.17
N LYS A 105 -2.86 -0.89 14.78
CA LYS A 105 -3.29 -0.46 13.44
C LYS A 105 -2.14 -0.31 12.46
N SER A 106 -0.91 -0.63 12.87
CA SER A 106 0.25 -0.62 11.99
C SER A 106 0.21 -1.83 11.05
N GLY A 107 -0.04 -1.57 9.78
CA GLY A 107 0.15 -2.53 8.69
C GLY A 107 1.57 -2.50 8.13
N PRO A 108 1.75 -2.99 6.90
CA PRO A 108 3.07 -3.05 6.27
C PRO A 108 3.66 -1.67 5.99
N ILE A 109 4.98 -1.57 6.07
CA ILE A 109 5.75 -0.44 5.57
C ILE A 109 6.22 -0.76 4.16
N LEU A 110 5.80 0.06 3.19
CA LEU A 110 6.15 -0.06 1.78
C LEU A 110 7.47 0.65 1.47
N TRP A 111 8.48 -0.13 1.10
CA TRP A 111 9.77 0.30 0.56
C TRP A 111 9.76 0.26 -0.97
N GLN A 112 9.22 1.31 -1.57
CA GLN A 112 9.20 1.47 -3.02
C GLN A 112 10.54 2.03 -3.53
N LEU A 113 11.24 1.27 -4.36
CA LEU A 113 12.51 1.69 -4.98
C LEU A 113 12.28 2.40 -6.32
N PRO A 114 13.10 3.41 -6.67
CA PRO A 114 12.94 4.13 -7.93
C PRO A 114 13.40 3.31 -9.14
N PRO A 115 12.93 3.61 -10.36
CA PRO A 115 13.41 2.98 -11.59
C PRO A 115 14.89 3.26 -11.88
N SER A 116 15.48 4.27 -11.25
CA SER A 116 16.90 4.60 -11.39
C SER A 116 17.83 3.82 -10.45
N LEU A 117 17.30 2.89 -9.66
CA LEU A 117 18.05 1.99 -8.81
C LEU A 117 17.92 0.58 -9.39
N LYS A 118 19.01 0.09 -9.98
CA LYS A 118 19.11 -1.27 -10.52
C LYS A 118 19.44 -2.25 -9.39
N VAL A 119 19.25 -3.54 -9.67
CA VAL A 119 19.53 -4.63 -8.73
C VAL A 119 20.92 -4.53 -8.12
N ASP A 120 20.96 -4.71 -6.80
CA ASP A 120 22.16 -4.73 -5.98
C ASP A 120 21.85 -5.59 -4.75
N ILE A 121 22.18 -6.88 -4.84
CA ILE A 121 21.84 -7.88 -3.82
C ILE A 121 22.48 -7.56 -2.47
N PRO A 122 23.79 -7.27 -2.36
CA PRO A 122 24.41 -6.91 -1.08
C PRO A 122 23.75 -5.69 -0.42
N LYS A 123 23.35 -4.70 -1.21
CA LYS A 123 22.65 -3.51 -0.72
C LYS A 123 21.23 -3.83 -0.22
N LEU A 124 20.47 -4.62 -0.97
CA LEU A 124 19.13 -5.06 -0.55
C LEU A 124 19.23 -5.86 0.75
N GLU A 125 20.13 -6.84 0.81
CA GLU A 125 20.33 -7.67 1.99
C GLU A 125 20.77 -6.85 3.19
N LYS A 126 21.72 -5.92 3.02
CA LYS A 126 22.14 -5.02 4.09
C LYS A 126 20.97 -4.21 4.61
N PHE A 127 20.14 -3.64 3.74
CA PHE A 127 18.96 -2.89 4.17
C PHE A 127 17.94 -3.78 4.89
N CYS A 128 17.64 -4.96 4.36
CA CYS A 128 16.73 -5.93 4.99
C CYS A 128 17.16 -6.32 6.40
N SER A 129 18.47 -6.43 6.65
CA SER A 129 19.05 -6.76 7.97
C SER A 129 18.91 -5.65 9.01
N LEU A 130 18.59 -4.42 8.62
CA LEU A 130 18.43 -3.27 9.51
C LEU A 130 16.98 -3.03 9.92
N LEU A 131 16.02 -3.69 9.24
CA LEU A 131 14.60 -3.47 9.46
C LEU A 131 14.13 -4.19 10.73
N SER A 132 13.37 -3.49 11.57
CA SER A 132 12.82 -4.05 12.81
C SER A 132 11.79 -5.14 12.53
N HIS A 133 11.81 -6.20 13.34
CA HIS A 133 10.79 -7.25 13.30
C HIS A 133 9.43 -6.83 13.88
N ASP A 134 9.34 -5.63 14.49
CA ASP A 134 8.07 -5.09 15.00
C ASP A 134 7.11 -4.67 13.87
N PHE A 135 7.61 -4.57 12.64
CA PHE A 135 6.84 -4.15 11.47
C PHE A 135 6.86 -5.20 10.38
N GLN A 136 5.76 -5.29 9.64
CA GLN A 136 5.76 -5.97 8.34
C GLN A 136 6.41 -5.05 7.31
N HIS A 137 7.27 -5.58 6.45
CA HIS A 137 7.92 -4.79 5.40
C HIS A 137 7.62 -5.37 4.02
N VAL A 138 7.39 -4.47 3.06
CA VAL A 138 7.07 -4.80 1.68
C VAL A 138 8.00 -4.05 0.76
N PHE A 139 8.55 -4.71 -0.26
CA PHE A 139 9.43 -4.11 -1.25
C PHE A 139 8.75 -4.04 -2.61
N GLU A 140 8.74 -2.84 -3.19
CA GLU A 140 8.26 -2.64 -4.54
C GLU A 140 9.40 -2.16 -5.44
N PHE A 141 9.66 -2.92 -6.50
CA PHE A 141 10.70 -2.60 -7.47
C PHE A 141 10.12 -1.90 -8.70
N ARG A 142 10.89 -1.00 -9.30
CA ARG A 142 10.50 -0.24 -10.50
C ARG A 142 11.48 -0.37 -11.66
N ASP A 143 12.45 -1.27 -11.55
CA ASP A 143 13.38 -1.61 -12.61
C ASP A 143 13.42 -3.13 -12.79
N VAL A 144 13.32 -3.61 -14.03
CA VAL A 144 13.16 -5.03 -14.35
C VAL A 144 14.32 -5.91 -13.87
N SER A 145 15.49 -5.34 -13.59
CA SER A 145 16.65 -6.10 -13.09
C SER A 145 16.43 -6.70 -11.70
N TRP A 146 15.41 -6.26 -10.95
CA TRP A 146 15.07 -6.80 -9.62
C TRP A 146 14.29 -8.12 -9.65
N TRP A 147 13.81 -8.58 -10.81
CA TRP A 147 13.04 -9.82 -10.91
C TRP A 147 13.95 -11.03 -11.11
N THR A 148 14.73 -11.36 -10.08
CA THR A 148 15.64 -12.52 -10.05
C THR A 148 15.42 -13.37 -8.81
N GLN A 149 15.84 -14.63 -8.85
CA GLN A 149 15.69 -15.55 -7.73
C GLN A 149 16.44 -15.06 -6.49
N GLU A 150 17.63 -14.48 -6.65
CA GLU A 150 18.45 -13.97 -5.55
C GLU A 150 17.76 -12.83 -4.79
N VAL A 151 16.95 -12.02 -5.47
CA VAL A 151 16.12 -10.99 -4.80
C VAL A 151 15.04 -11.66 -3.95
N TYR A 152 14.37 -12.67 -4.48
CA TYR A 152 13.33 -13.41 -3.75
C TYR A 152 13.92 -14.13 -2.53
N ASP A 153 15.08 -14.78 -2.69
CA ASP A 153 15.78 -15.48 -1.61
C ASP A 153 16.13 -14.53 -0.46
N VAL A 154 16.58 -13.30 -0.76
CA VAL A 154 16.83 -12.28 0.26
C VAL A 154 15.54 -11.89 0.98
N LEU A 155 14.45 -11.61 0.25
CA LEU A 155 13.18 -11.24 0.86
C LEU A 155 12.64 -12.36 1.76
N GLU A 156 12.69 -13.62 1.30
CA GLU A 156 12.28 -14.81 2.06
C GLU A 156 13.13 -15.01 3.32
N LYS A 157 14.47 -14.86 3.21
CA LYS A 157 15.41 -14.96 4.34
C LYS A 157 15.03 -14.03 5.49
N TYR A 158 14.61 -12.81 5.20
CA TYR A 158 14.22 -11.82 6.20
C TYR A 158 12.70 -11.75 6.45
N LYS A 159 11.91 -12.62 5.79
CA LYS A 159 10.44 -12.67 5.83
C LYS A 159 9.77 -11.36 5.40
N HIS A 160 10.39 -10.64 4.47
CA HIS A 160 9.83 -9.42 3.88
C HIS A 160 9.01 -9.76 2.63
N SER A 161 7.92 -9.03 2.39
CA SER A 161 7.04 -9.27 1.25
C SER A 161 7.53 -8.61 -0.04
N LEU A 162 7.43 -9.33 -1.14
CA LEU A 162 7.44 -8.74 -2.47
C LEU A 162 6.10 -8.05 -2.75
N CYS A 163 6.14 -6.83 -3.28
CA CYS A 163 4.95 -6.16 -3.81
C CYS A 163 4.63 -6.70 -5.21
N ILE A 164 3.44 -7.25 -5.39
CA ILE A 164 2.84 -7.55 -6.68
C ILE A 164 2.42 -6.22 -7.31
N VAL A 165 2.81 -5.98 -8.56
CA VAL A 165 2.59 -4.69 -9.23
C VAL A 165 1.76 -4.89 -10.48
N SER A 166 0.60 -4.24 -10.54
CA SER A 166 -0.12 -4.00 -11.79
C SER A 166 0.22 -2.61 -12.29
N ALA A 167 0.95 -2.53 -13.41
CA ALA A 167 1.42 -1.26 -13.98
C ALA A 167 1.59 -1.39 -15.50
N PRO A 168 1.51 -0.28 -16.27
CA PRO A 168 1.89 -0.30 -17.67
C PRO A 168 3.42 -0.45 -17.83
N GLY A 169 3.83 -0.87 -19.02
CA GLY A 169 5.24 -0.95 -19.40
C GLY A 169 5.84 -2.34 -19.19
N LYS A 170 7.11 -2.39 -18.75
CA LYS A 170 7.91 -3.63 -18.71
C LYS A 170 7.98 -4.28 -17.33
N ILE A 171 7.30 -3.72 -16.33
CA ILE A 171 7.30 -4.29 -14.98
C ILE A 171 6.59 -5.64 -15.00
N PRO A 172 7.26 -6.74 -14.62
CA PRO A 172 6.62 -8.06 -14.61
C PRO A 172 5.48 -8.13 -13.59
N GLU A 173 4.35 -8.68 -14.03
CA GLU A 173 3.19 -8.95 -13.19
C GLU A 173 3.32 -10.34 -12.54
N VAL A 174 4.33 -10.49 -11.69
CA VAL A 174 4.60 -11.74 -10.96
C VAL A 174 3.68 -11.84 -9.75
N ILE A 175 2.87 -12.90 -9.71
CA ILE A 175 1.90 -13.17 -8.65
C ILE A 175 2.47 -14.25 -7.74
N MET A 176 3.19 -13.81 -6.71
CA MET A 176 3.77 -14.66 -5.67
C MET A 176 3.90 -13.89 -4.37
N THR A 177 4.27 -14.59 -3.30
CA THR A 177 4.65 -13.99 -2.02
C THR A 177 6.00 -14.54 -1.58
N THR A 178 6.77 -13.71 -0.88
CA THR A 178 8.05 -14.07 -0.23
C THR A 178 7.90 -14.09 1.30
N SER A 179 6.68 -13.93 1.81
CA SER A 179 6.34 -14.00 3.23
C SER A 179 4.88 -14.46 3.41
N GLU A 180 4.39 -14.47 4.64
CA GLU A 180 2.99 -14.77 4.95
C GLU A 180 2.02 -13.64 4.56
N THR A 181 2.52 -12.52 4.03
CA THR A 181 1.74 -11.35 3.62
C THR A 181 1.86 -11.11 2.12
N ALA A 182 0.74 -11.21 1.40
CA ALA A 182 0.63 -10.75 0.03
C ALA A 182 0.32 -9.24 -0.01
N TYR A 183 1.00 -8.51 -0.87
CA TYR A 183 0.80 -7.07 -1.03
C TYR A 183 0.72 -6.72 -2.52
N VAL A 184 -0.37 -6.08 -2.95
CA VAL A 184 -0.64 -5.75 -4.35
C VAL A 184 -0.86 -4.27 -4.50
N ARG A 185 -0.25 -3.65 -5.50
CA ARG A 185 -0.52 -2.26 -5.90
C ARG A 185 -0.99 -2.17 -7.33
N PHE A 186 -2.15 -1.53 -7.51
CA PHE A 186 -2.80 -1.33 -8.80
C PHE A 186 -2.54 0.09 -9.29
N HIS A 187 -1.69 0.25 -10.31
CA HIS A 187 -1.35 1.54 -10.91
C HIS A 187 -2.08 1.82 -12.22
N GLY A 188 -2.82 0.85 -12.76
CA GLY A 188 -3.33 0.85 -14.13
C GLY A 188 -2.56 -0.11 -15.04
N LYS A 189 -3.16 -0.51 -16.16
CA LYS A 189 -2.58 -1.38 -17.20
C LYS A 189 -2.23 -0.59 -18.46
N GLY A 190 -3.05 0.40 -18.83
CA GLY A 190 -2.84 1.25 -20.01
C GLY A 190 -2.00 2.49 -19.72
N SER A 191 -2.25 3.14 -18.59
CA SER A 191 -1.55 4.37 -18.19
C SER A 191 -1.31 4.42 -16.69
N TRP A 192 -0.18 5.00 -16.30
CA TRP A 192 0.16 5.16 -14.89
C TRP A 192 -0.85 6.10 -14.21
N TYR A 193 -1.48 5.57 -13.17
CA TYR A 193 -2.41 6.24 -12.27
C TYR A 193 -3.73 6.74 -12.91
N ASN A 194 -3.91 6.52 -14.21
CA ASN A 194 -5.04 6.99 -14.99
C ASN A 194 -5.60 5.86 -15.85
N ASP A 195 -6.15 4.87 -15.16
CA ASP A 195 -6.78 3.72 -15.80
C ASP A 195 -7.90 3.21 -14.89
N ASN A 196 -9.08 2.97 -15.45
CA ASN A 196 -10.19 2.40 -14.72
C ASN A 196 -10.24 0.92 -15.02
N TYR A 197 -9.91 0.07 -14.03
CA TYR A 197 -9.93 -1.37 -14.24
C TYR A 197 -11.36 -1.84 -14.55
N SER A 198 -11.48 -2.70 -15.56
CA SER A 198 -12.77 -3.36 -15.84
C SER A 198 -13.13 -4.33 -14.72
N ASN A 199 -14.42 -4.65 -14.60
CA ASN A 199 -14.89 -5.65 -13.64
C ASN A 199 -14.28 -7.03 -13.94
N GLU A 200 -14.12 -7.37 -15.21
CA GLU A 200 -13.50 -8.60 -15.69
C GLU A 200 -12.01 -8.66 -15.30
N ASP A 201 -11.29 -7.55 -15.42
CA ASP A 201 -9.90 -7.46 -14.93
C ASP A 201 -9.83 -7.72 -13.43
N LEU A 202 -10.72 -7.12 -12.64
CA LEU A 202 -10.72 -7.27 -11.18
C LEU A 202 -11.13 -8.69 -10.73
N GLN A 203 -12.04 -9.34 -11.45
CA GLN A 203 -12.37 -10.75 -11.25
C GLN A 203 -11.17 -11.65 -11.57
N SER A 204 -10.48 -11.40 -12.68
CA SER A 204 -9.25 -12.12 -13.04
C SER A 204 -8.17 -11.95 -11.98
N TRP A 205 -8.01 -10.74 -11.43
CA TRP A 205 -7.11 -10.47 -10.31
C TRP A 205 -7.49 -11.27 -9.06
N LYS A 206 -8.76 -11.30 -8.67
CA LYS A 206 -9.21 -12.15 -7.55
C LYS A 206 -8.82 -13.62 -7.78
N GLN A 207 -9.13 -14.18 -8.94
CA GLN A 207 -8.84 -15.58 -9.26
C GLN A 207 -7.35 -15.92 -9.17
N ARG A 208 -6.48 -14.97 -9.53
CA ARG A 208 -5.02 -15.15 -9.48
C ARG A 208 -4.43 -14.92 -8.09
N LEU A 209 -5.02 -14.04 -7.27
CA LEU A 209 -4.56 -13.74 -5.91
C LEU A 209 -5.03 -14.78 -4.87
N GLU A 210 -6.23 -15.34 -5.06
CA GLU A 210 -6.83 -16.33 -4.16
C GLU A 210 -5.98 -17.58 -3.87
N PRO A 211 -5.25 -18.17 -4.83
CA PRO A 211 -4.40 -19.34 -4.56
C PRO A 211 -3.04 -18.99 -3.93
N ILE A 212 -2.70 -17.72 -3.73
CA ILE A 212 -1.42 -17.34 -3.10
C ILE A 212 -1.40 -17.88 -1.66
N PRO A 213 -0.32 -18.56 -1.22
CA PRO A 213 -0.18 -19.07 0.14
C PRO A 213 0.17 -17.95 1.14
N ALA A 214 -0.74 -17.00 1.34
CA ALA A 214 -0.60 -15.92 2.31
C ALA A 214 -1.69 -15.98 3.37
N GLN A 215 -1.34 -15.60 4.61
CA GLN A 215 -2.30 -15.45 5.69
C GLN A 215 -3.13 -14.19 5.50
N ARG A 216 -2.51 -13.11 5.00
CA ARG A 216 -3.14 -11.82 4.77
C ARG A 216 -2.80 -11.24 3.39
N LEU A 217 -3.79 -10.62 2.75
CA LEU A 217 -3.68 -9.86 1.51
C LEU A 217 -3.97 -8.38 1.77
N TYR A 218 -3.04 -7.52 1.37
CA TYR A 218 -3.27 -6.09 1.23
C TYR A 218 -3.34 -5.72 -0.25
N ALA A 219 -4.40 -5.05 -0.68
CA ALA A 219 -4.57 -4.60 -2.06
C ALA A 219 -4.88 -3.11 -2.09
N PHE A 220 -3.97 -2.33 -2.68
CA PHE A 220 -4.09 -0.87 -2.73
C PHE A 220 -4.20 -0.35 -4.15
N PHE A 221 -5.26 0.41 -4.41
CA PHE A 221 -5.49 1.08 -5.69
C PHE A 221 -4.84 2.46 -5.71
N ASN A 222 -3.96 2.69 -6.67
CA ASN A 222 -3.22 3.92 -6.89
C ASN A 222 -3.57 4.58 -8.24
N ASN A 223 -4.56 4.05 -8.96
CA ASN A 223 -5.15 4.61 -10.17
C ASN A 223 -6.16 5.72 -9.84
N ASP A 224 -5.66 6.76 -9.20
CA ASP A 224 -6.44 7.77 -8.50
C ASP A 224 -7.19 8.79 -9.40
N THR A 225 -6.84 8.87 -10.69
CA THR A 225 -7.50 9.81 -11.62
C THR A 225 -9.02 9.59 -11.61
N ASN A 226 -9.80 10.67 -11.56
CA ASN A 226 -11.28 10.63 -11.49
C ASN A 226 -11.84 9.75 -10.35
N ALA A 227 -11.06 9.53 -9.29
CA ALA A 227 -11.41 8.63 -8.19
C ALA A 227 -11.66 7.17 -8.61
N TYR A 228 -11.11 6.70 -9.74
CA TYR A 228 -11.27 5.29 -10.17
C TYR A 228 -10.79 4.30 -9.11
N ALA A 229 -9.73 4.65 -8.38
CA ALA A 229 -9.23 3.86 -7.26
C ALA A 229 -10.31 3.52 -6.20
N VAL A 230 -11.25 4.42 -5.94
CA VAL A 230 -12.34 4.18 -4.97
C VAL A 230 -13.29 3.11 -5.50
N GLY A 231 -13.80 3.28 -6.72
CA GLY A 231 -14.75 2.33 -7.32
C GLY A 231 -14.13 0.94 -7.52
N ASN A 232 -12.90 0.88 -8.03
CA ASN A 232 -12.21 -0.40 -8.22
C ASN A 232 -11.90 -1.10 -6.89
N ALA A 233 -11.51 -0.36 -5.85
CA ALA A 233 -11.30 -0.92 -4.52
C ALA A 233 -12.59 -1.47 -3.92
N LEU A 234 -13.69 -0.73 -4.01
CA LEU A 234 -15.00 -1.20 -3.53
C LEU A 234 -15.50 -2.42 -4.29
N TYR A 235 -15.32 -2.45 -5.62
CA TYR A 235 -15.69 -3.59 -6.44
C TYR A 235 -14.88 -4.83 -6.04
N LEU A 236 -13.55 -4.73 -5.97
CA LEU A 236 -12.72 -5.86 -5.56
C LEU A 236 -13.06 -6.31 -4.13
N ALA A 237 -13.29 -5.37 -3.20
CA ALA A 237 -13.72 -5.69 -1.83
C ALA A 237 -15.03 -6.46 -1.80
N SER A 238 -15.98 -6.14 -2.69
CA SER A 238 -17.24 -6.87 -2.81
C SER A 238 -17.05 -8.32 -3.24
N LEU A 239 -16.08 -8.59 -4.14
CA LEU A 239 -15.75 -9.94 -4.57
C LEU A 239 -15.14 -10.80 -3.44
N TYR A 240 -14.53 -10.16 -2.43
CA TYR A 240 -14.00 -10.82 -1.24
C TYR A 240 -14.97 -10.81 -0.04
N GLY A 241 -16.12 -10.13 -0.15
CA GLY A 241 -17.05 -9.95 0.96
C GLY A 241 -16.47 -9.10 2.11
N THR A 242 -15.52 -8.22 1.82
CA THR A 242 -14.81 -7.39 2.84
C THR A 242 -15.30 -5.95 2.91
N THR A 243 -16.37 -5.62 2.18
CA THR A 243 -16.98 -4.28 2.24
C THR A 243 -17.52 -4.00 3.65
N PRO A 244 -17.25 -2.83 4.26
CA PRO A 244 -17.79 -2.51 5.57
C PRO A 244 -19.33 -2.58 5.63
N GLN A 245 -19.86 -3.04 6.76
CA GLN A 245 -21.29 -3.31 6.95
C GLN A 245 -22.18 -2.06 6.76
N LYS A 246 -21.63 -0.86 6.96
CA LYS A 246 -22.34 0.41 6.71
C LYS A 246 -22.67 0.62 5.22
N LEU A 247 -21.84 0.08 4.32
CA LEU A 247 -22.04 0.16 2.87
C LEU A 247 -23.00 -0.92 2.37
N SER A 248 -22.99 -2.13 2.95
CA SER A 248 -23.89 -3.22 2.55
C SER A 248 -25.37 -2.87 2.72
N ASP A 249 -25.67 -2.01 3.69
CA ASP A 249 -27.04 -1.57 4.01
C ASP A 249 -27.48 -0.34 3.19
N SER A 250 -26.59 0.23 2.38
CA SER A 250 -26.82 1.48 1.64
C SER A 250 -26.95 1.25 0.13
N LYS A 251 -27.88 1.94 -0.52
CA LYS A 251 -28.00 1.97 -2.01
C LYS A 251 -26.76 2.55 -2.72
N GLN A 252 -25.74 3.01 -2.00
CA GLN A 252 -24.52 3.58 -2.57
C GLN A 252 -23.64 2.56 -3.28
N MET A 253 -23.81 1.25 -3.03
CA MET A 253 -23.07 0.23 -3.75
C MET A 253 -23.37 0.22 -5.27
N LEU A 254 -24.52 0.77 -5.70
CA LEU A 254 -24.90 0.91 -7.11
C LEU A 254 -24.38 2.18 -7.79
N LEU A 255 -23.64 3.04 -7.08
CA LEU A 255 -23.13 4.32 -7.60
C LEU A 255 -21.64 4.27 -8.00
N PHE A 256 -20.98 3.12 -7.87
CA PHE A 256 -19.58 2.90 -8.25
C PHE A 256 -19.42 1.67 -9.12
#